data_AF-A0A497HLF8-F1
#
_entry.id   AF-A0A497HLF8-F1
#
_cell.length_a   1.000
_cell.length_b   1.000
_cell.length_c   1.000
_cell.angle_alpha   90.00
_cell.angle_beta   90.00
_cell.angle_gamma   90.00
#
_symmetry.space_group_name_H-M   'P 1'
#
loop_
_entity.id
_entity.type
_entity.pdbx_description
1 polymer ?
#
loop_
_entity_poly.entity_id
_entity_poly.type
_entity_poly.pdbx_seq_one_letter_code
_entity_poly.pdbx_strand_id
1 'polypeptide(L)'
;PYEQIFKWAFGVGKNIINNERYDKEKGVDLLKKLIFAVRAEETPGRFLEKLSELLTEYKTNTSISADINMHPELFSREWHADSFYYMKSAILTGLLNALGSER
;
A
#
# COMPACT_ATOMS: atom_id res chain seq x y z
N PRO A 1 9.37 4.93 13.38
CA PRO A 1 8.19 4.19 12.88
C PRO A 1 7.69 4.64 11.48
N TYR A 2 7.43 5.93 11.25
CA TYR A 2 6.89 6.40 9.95
C TYR A 2 7.84 6.15 8.77
N GLU A 3 9.15 6.25 8.98
CA GLU A 3 10.16 5.90 7.97
C GLU A 3 10.10 4.41 7.58
N GLN A 4 9.90 3.51 8.55
CA GLN A 4 9.77 2.08 8.28
C GLN A 4 8.47 1.78 7.51
N ILE A 5 7.37 2.44 7.88
CA ILE A 5 6.09 2.37 7.17
C ILE A 5 6.24 2.89 5.73
N PHE A 6 6.97 3.99 5.54
CA PHE A 6 7.29 4.51 4.21
C PHE A 6 8.09 3.49 3.38
N LYS A 7 9.19 2.95 3.94
CA LYS A 7 10.04 1.96 3.25
C LYS A 7 9.25 0.70 2.88
N TRP A 8 8.40 0.23 3.80
CA TRP A 8 7.47 -0.88 3.54
C TRP A 8 6.52 -0.56 2.41
N ALA A 9 5.83 0.58 2.45
CA ALA A 9 4.86 0.97 1.43
C ALA A 9 5.52 1.14 0.06
N PHE A 10 6.74 1.68 0.01
CA PHE A 10 7.55 1.73 -1.20
C PHE A 10 7.87 0.33 -1.74
N GLY A 11 8.32 -0.58 -0.88
CA GLY A 11 8.59 -1.98 -1.25
C GLY A 11 7.35 -2.71 -1.78
N VAL A 12 6.20 -2.55 -1.11
CA VAL A 12 4.90 -3.07 -1.56
C VAL A 12 4.58 -2.54 -2.96
N GLY A 13 4.74 -1.24 -3.19
CA GLY A 13 4.53 -0.64 -4.50
C GLY A 13 5.43 -1.25 -5.57
N LYS A 14 6.72 -1.45 -5.28
CA LYS A 14 7.68 -2.08 -6.20
C LYS A 14 7.34 -3.55 -6.48
N ASN A 15 6.90 -4.30 -5.49
CA ASN A 15 6.49 -5.70 -5.64
C ASN A 15 5.20 -5.85 -6.47
N ILE A 16 4.28 -4.88 -6.37
CA ILE A 16 3.10 -4.82 -7.23
C ILE A 16 3.50 -4.46 -8.66
N ILE A 17 4.37 -3.47 -8.89
CA ILE A 17 4.71 -3.07 -10.26
C ILE A 17 5.54 -4.14 -10.98
N ASN A 18 6.50 -4.74 -10.29
CA ASN A 18 7.52 -5.62 -10.88
C ASN A 18 7.19 -7.12 -10.74
N ASN A 19 5.91 -7.46 -10.60
CA ASN A 19 5.50 -8.85 -10.50
C ASN A 19 5.62 -9.57 -11.85
N GLU A 20 6.23 -10.76 -11.84
CA GLU A 20 6.48 -11.53 -13.07
C GLU A 20 5.21 -12.10 -13.73
N ARG A 21 4.06 -12.09 -13.03
CA ARG A 21 2.80 -12.68 -13.55
C ARG A 21 2.01 -11.78 -14.48
N TYR A 22 2.39 -10.52 -14.63
CA TYR A 22 1.72 -9.57 -15.49
C TYR A 22 2.68 -8.52 -16.03
N ASP A 23 2.26 -7.81 -17.08
CA ASP A 23 3.03 -6.69 -17.61
C ASP A 23 3.08 -5.51 -16.62
N LYS A 24 4.09 -4.68 -16.82
CA LYS A 24 4.34 -3.51 -15.97
C LYS A 24 3.15 -2.54 -15.95
N GLU A 25 2.41 -2.40 -17.05
CA GLU A 25 1.28 -1.49 -17.15
C GLU A 25 0.14 -1.90 -16.22
N LYS A 26 -0.19 -3.20 -16.19
CA LYS A 26 -1.14 -3.77 -15.25
C LYS A 26 -0.70 -3.58 -13.80
N GLY A 27 0.59 -3.75 -13.50
CA GLY A 27 1.14 -3.49 -12.16
C GLY A 27 0.99 -2.03 -11.73
N VAL A 28 1.31 -1.09 -12.63
CA VAL A 28 1.11 0.35 -12.41
C VAL A 28 -0.36 0.66 -12.15
N ASP A 29 -1.28 0.06 -12.91
CA ASP A 29 -2.71 0.29 -12.73
C ASP A 29 -3.27 -0.33 -11.44
N LEU A 30 -2.80 -1.50 -11.03
CA LEU A 30 -3.11 -2.08 -9.71
C LEU A 30 -2.65 -1.14 -8.57
N LEU A 31 -1.43 -0.61 -8.66
CA LEU A 31 -0.92 0.30 -7.64
C LEU A 31 -1.69 1.62 -7.60
N LYS A 32 -2.08 2.19 -8.74
CA LYS A 32 -2.97 3.38 -8.79
C LYS A 32 -4.31 3.09 -8.14
N LYS A 33 -4.94 1.94 -8.44
CA LYS A 33 -6.21 1.53 -7.83
C LYS A 33 -6.10 1.44 -6.31
N LEU A 34 -5.03 0.84 -5.80
CA LEU A 34 -4.73 0.78 -4.37
C LEU A 34 -4.63 2.17 -3.75
N ILE A 35 -3.80 3.05 -4.31
CA ILE A 35 -3.62 4.43 -3.81
C ILE A 35 -4.95 5.19 -3.81
N PHE A 36 -5.72 5.09 -4.89
CA PHE A 36 -6.98 5.82 -5.01
C PHE A 36 -8.07 5.32 -4.07
N ALA A 37 -8.08 4.02 -3.75
CA ALA A 37 -9.00 3.46 -2.78
C ALA A 37 -8.65 3.93 -1.36
N VAL A 38 -7.39 3.80 -0.94
CA VAL A 38 -7.01 4.11 0.46
C VAL A 38 -6.90 5.61 0.74
N ARG A 39 -6.58 6.45 -0.25
CA ARG A 39 -6.52 7.92 -0.05
C ARG A 39 -7.86 8.51 0.37
N ALA A 40 -8.97 7.90 -0.06
CA ALA A 40 -10.32 8.40 0.16
C ALA A 40 -10.80 8.18 1.61
N GLU A 41 -10.10 7.35 2.37
CA GLU A 41 -10.48 7.00 3.73
C GLU A 41 -9.90 8.00 4.74
N GLU A 42 -10.76 8.68 5.49
CA GLU A 42 -10.39 9.71 6.46
C GLU A 42 -10.40 9.23 7.92
N THR A 43 -10.70 7.95 8.16
CA THR A 43 -10.64 7.36 9.50
C THR A 43 -9.61 6.23 9.56
N PRO A 44 -8.87 6.09 10.67
CA PRO A 44 -7.82 5.07 10.79
C PRO A 44 -8.32 3.65 10.56
N GLY A 45 -9.48 3.31 11.14
CA GLY A 45 -10.11 2.00 11.00
C GLY A 45 -10.41 1.67 9.54
N ARG A 46 -11.16 2.55 8.86
CA ARG A 46 -11.52 2.33 7.45
C ARG A 46 -10.29 2.31 6.54
N PHE A 47 -9.32 3.17 6.80
CA PHE A 47 -8.08 3.20 6.04
C PHE A 47 -7.33 1.87 6.12
N LEU A 48 -7.13 1.34 7.33
CA LEU A 48 -6.42 0.07 7.54
C LEU A 48 -7.22 -1.13 7.02
N GLU A 49 -8.55 -1.11 7.18
CA GLU A 49 -9.45 -2.13 6.63
C GLU A 49 -9.36 -2.18 5.11
N LYS A 50 -9.50 -1.03 4.43
CA LYS A 50 -9.43 -0.92 2.96
C LYS A 50 -8.06 -1.33 2.43
N LEU A 51 -6.99 -0.91 3.11
CA LEU A 51 -5.62 -1.30 2.77
C LEU A 51 -5.43 -2.81 2.90
N SER A 52 -5.88 -3.41 4.00
CA SER A 52 -5.77 -4.84 4.25
C SER A 52 -6.58 -5.67 3.25
N GLU A 53 -7.80 -5.24 2.95
CA GLU A 53 -8.69 -5.88 1.97
C GLU A 53 -8.00 -5.99 0.60
N LEU A 54 -7.52 -4.87 0.07
CA LEU A 54 -6.92 -4.82 -1.27
C LEU A 54 -5.57 -5.56 -1.35
N LEU A 55 -4.72 -5.45 -0.33
CA LEU A 55 -3.47 -6.21 -0.32
C LEU A 55 -3.73 -7.71 -0.24
N THR A 56 -4.75 -8.13 0.50
CA THR A 56 -5.17 -9.54 0.57
C THR A 56 -5.72 -10.02 -0.77
N GLU A 57 -6.54 -9.19 -1.44
CA GLU A 57 -7.02 -9.48 -2.79
C GLU A 57 -5.85 -9.69 -3.75
N TYR A 58 -4.87 -8.79 -3.76
CA TYR A 58 -3.72 -8.87 -4.68
C TYR A 58 -2.81 -10.08 -4.37
N LYS A 59 -2.70 -10.46 -3.10
CA LYS A 59 -1.97 -11.64 -2.68
C LYS A 59 -2.68 -12.95 -3.07
N THR A 60 -4.00 -13.01 -2.92
CA THR A 60 -4.78 -14.26 -3.07
C THR A 60 -5.32 -14.49 -4.48
N ASN A 61 -5.50 -13.43 -5.27
CA ASN A 61 -5.92 -13.54 -6.65
C ASN A 61 -4.84 -14.24 -7.48
N THR A 62 -5.15 -15.42 -8.03
CA THR A 62 -4.19 -16.25 -8.78
C THR A 62 -3.57 -15.55 -9.99
N SER A 63 -4.28 -14.58 -10.58
CA SER A 63 -3.80 -13.77 -11.71
C SER A 63 -2.87 -12.61 -11.31
N ILE A 64 -2.77 -12.31 -10.01
CA ILE A 64 -1.91 -11.27 -9.45
C ILE A 64 -0.84 -11.91 -8.59
N SER A 65 -1.24 -12.58 -7.50
CA SER A 65 -0.39 -13.32 -6.56
C SER A 65 0.85 -12.53 -6.16
N ALA A 66 0.65 -11.28 -5.74
CA ALA A 66 1.72 -10.40 -5.30
C ALA A 66 2.27 -10.86 -3.94
N ASP A 67 3.60 -10.93 -3.81
CA ASP A 67 4.27 -11.20 -2.55
C ASP A 67 4.30 -9.91 -1.69
N ILE A 68 3.16 -9.64 -1.05
CA ILE A 68 2.93 -8.46 -0.23
C ILE A 68 2.18 -8.85 1.03
N ASN A 69 2.52 -8.19 2.14
CA ASN A 69 1.90 -8.40 3.43
C ASN A 69 1.77 -7.06 4.17
N MET A 70 0.76 -6.96 5.04
CA MET A 70 0.64 -5.82 5.94
C MET A 70 1.84 -5.73 6.88
N HIS A 71 2.32 -4.52 7.13
CA HIS A 71 3.39 -4.30 8.09
C HIS A 71 2.85 -4.47 9.53
N PRO A 72 3.46 -5.30 10.40
CA PRO A 72 2.95 -5.55 11.75
C PRO A 72 2.79 -4.29 12.60
N GLU A 73 3.66 -3.29 12.42
CA GLU A 73 3.57 -2.02 13.15
C GLU A 73 2.29 -1.22 12.85
N LEU A 74 1.56 -1.53 11.77
CA LEU A 74 0.26 -0.91 11.49
C LEU A 74 -0.82 -1.34 12.49
N PHE A 75 -0.61 -2.44 13.21
CA PHE A 75 -1.52 -2.96 14.22
C PHE A 75 -0.95 -2.90 15.63
N SER A 76 0.33 -2.57 15.80
CA SER A 76 0.99 -2.58 17.10
C SER A 76 0.64 -1.38 17.99
N ARG A 77 -0.07 -0.39 17.44
CA ARG A 77 -0.49 0.81 18.17
C ARG A 77 -1.80 1.33 17.64
N GLU A 78 -2.50 2.07 18.48
CA GLU A 78 -3.67 2.81 18.05
C GLU A 78 -3.25 4.08 17.29
N TRP A 79 -3.98 4.36 16.20
CA TRP A 79 -3.74 5.52 15.35
C TRP A 79 -4.83 6.55 15.59
N HIS A 80 -4.45 7.68 16.17
CA HIS A 80 -5.38 8.76 16.51
C HIS A 80 -4.84 10.11 16.02
N ALA A 81 -5.75 10.99 15.59
CA ALA A 81 -5.47 12.36 15.17
C ALA A 81 -4.21 12.46 14.28
N ASP A 82 -3.21 13.26 14.66
CA ASP A 82 -2.00 13.51 13.88
C ASP A 82 -1.23 12.23 13.56
N SER A 83 -1.17 11.28 14.49
CA SER A 83 -0.43 10.03 14.29
C SER A 83 -0.97 9.20 13.13
N PHE A 84 -2.29 9.24 12.92
CA PHE A 84 -2.95 8.64 11.76
C PHE A 84 -2.57 9.36 10.47
N TYR A 85 -2.63 10.70 10.45
CA TYR A 85 -2.27 11.45 9.26
C TYR A 85 -0.80 11.25 8.86
N TYR A 86 0.13 11.19 9.82
CA TYR A 86 1.52 10.85 9.53
C TYR A 86 1.69 9.43 8.97
N MET A 87 0.95 8.46 9.49
CA MET A 87 0.94 7.09 8.94
C MET A 87 0.37 7.07 7.52
N LYS A 88 -0.81 7.65 7.31
CA LYS A 88 -1.49 7.76 6.01
C LYS A 88 -0.56 8.42 4.99
N SER A 89 0.07 9.54 5.35
CA SER A 89 1.06 10.21 4.51
C SER A 89 2.26 9.31 4.21
N ALA A 90 2.85 8.65 5.20
CA ALA A 90 3.99 7.75 4.98
C ALA A 90 3.66 6.63 3.98
N ILE A 91 2.47 6.02 4.10
CA ILE A 91 2.00 4.97 3.19
C ILE A 91 1.76 5.54 1.79
N LEU A 92 0.98 6.60 1.67
CA LEU A 92 0.65 7.21 0.38
C LEU A 92 1.91 7.70 -0.35
N THR A 93 2.80 8.37 0.36
CA THR A 93 4.07 8.84 -0.19
C THR A 93 4.96 7.66 -0.62
N GLY A 94 5.03 6.57 0.16
CA GLY A 94 5.76 5.36 -0.23
C GLY A 94 5.23 4.75 -1.54
N LEU A 95 3.92 4.56 -1.63
CA LEU A 95 3.26 4.02 -2.82
C LEU A 95 3.42 4.95 -4.04
N LEU A 96 3.28 6.26 -3.87
CA LEU A 96 3.47 7.24 -4.93
C LEU A 96 4.92 7.33 -5.41
N ASN A 97 5.90 7.19 -4.51
CA ASN A 97 7.32 7.14 -4.90
C ASN A 97 7.61 5.87 -5.70
N ALA A 98 7.00 4.74 -5.35
CA ALA A 98 7.13 3.52 -6.16
C ALA A 98 6.63 3.76 -7.59
N LEU A 99 5.47 4.41 -7.77
CA LEU A 99 4.98 4.81 -9.10
C LEU A 99 5.93 5.78 -9.83
N GLY A 100 6.45 6.78 -9.12
CA GLY A 100 7.32 7.80 -9.70
C GLY A 100 8.70 7.25 -10.10
N SER A 101 9.21 6.25 -9.38
CA SER A 101 10.51 5.63 -9.63
C SER A 101 10.58 4.77 -10.89
N GLU A 102 9.44 4.56 -11.55
CA GLU A 102 9.30 3.71 -12.73
C GLU A 102 9.17 4.50 -14.03
N ARG A 103 9.18 5.84 -13.93
CA ARG A 103 9.21 6.78 -15.05
C ARG A 103 10.62 7.02 -15.56
#